data_AF-A0A0C2BQZ3-F1
#
_entry.id   AF-A0A0C2BQZ3-F1
#
_cell.length_a   1.000
_cell.length_b   1.000
_cell.length_c   1.000
_cell.angle_alpha   90.00
_cell.angle_beta   90.00
_cell.angle_gamma   90.00
#
_symmetry.space_group_name_H-M   'P 1'
#
loop_
_entity.id
_entity.type
_entity.pdbx_description
1 polymer ?
#
loop_
_entity_poly.entity_id
_entity_poly.type
_entity_poly.pdbx_seq_one_letter_code
_entity_poly.pdbx_strand_id
1 'polypeptide(L)'
;MALMRAHTATHLLNWALRRVGAGRGQRGSSIDEDSLRFDYATDDCAGEDDIVENVVSLVRSVISQAKPVTVEEIPLQKAAEIPQLQSEFKEGKEYPEIVRVACVGSGMDEAFAVECCSGTHVLNTSSVTDFTILSDRSSAKGVRRIFALTGEKARQSRSYGREVVSRLESECSNPTEVPSNDIPGEVTQWIITFLSFFI
;
A
#
# COMPACT_ATOMS: atom_id res chain seq x y z
N MET A 1 -0.23 -13.77 14.17
CA MET A 1 -1.12 -12.64 13.82
C MET A 1 -0.45 -11.60 12.91
N ALA A 2 0.77 -11.14 13.18
CA ALA A 2 1.45 -10.12 12.35
C ALA A 2 1.54 -10.49 10.86
N LEU A 3 1.96 -11.72 10.55
CA LEU A 3 1.99 -12.23 9.16
C LEU A 3 0.60 -12.22 8.50
N MET A 4 -0.45 -12.60 9.23
CA MET A 4 -1.83 -12.59 8.71
C MET A 4 -2.33 -11.17 8.39
N ARG A 5 -1.93 -10.17 9.21
CA ARG A 5 -2.21 -8.75 8.94
C ARG A 5 -1.53 -8.29 7.67
N ALA A 6 -0.21 -8.51 7.56
CA ALA A 6 0.57 -8.17 6.38
C ALA A 6 0.07 -8.88 5.11
N HIS A 7 -0.34 -10.13 5.22
CA HIS A 7 -0.92 -10.89 4.11
C HIS A 7 -2.24 -10.27 3.64
N THR A 8 -3.17 -10.06 4.56
CA THR A 8 -4.49 -9.48 4.21
C THR A 8 -4.33 -8.06 3.65
N ALA A 9 -3.40 -7.27 4.19
CA ALA A 9 -3.08 -5.95 3.67
C ALA A 9 -2.46 -5.98 2.27
N THR A 10 -1.71 -7.04 1.93
CA THR A 10 -1.20 -7.24 0.55
C THR A 10 -2.34 -7.34 -0.46
N HIS A 11 -3.39 -8.11 -0.13
CA HIS A 11 -4.59 -8.23 -1.00
C HIS A 11 -5.34 -6.90 -1.13
N LEU A 12 -5.51 -6.18 -0.02
CA LEU A 12 -6.12 -4.84 -0.05
C LEU A 12 -5.29 -3.85 -0.87
N LEU A 13 -3.97 -3.92 -0.79
CA LEU A 13 -3.06 -3.08 -1.56
C LEU A 13 -3.17 -3.37 -3.06
N ASN A 14 -3.15 -4.64 -3.48
CA ASN A 14 -3.33 -5.04 -4.88
C ASN A 14 -4.68 -4.53 -5.43
N TRP A 15 -5.76 -4.73 -4.67
CA TRP A 15 -7.08 -4.20 -5.02
C TRP A 15 -7.08 -2.68 -5.16
N ALA A 16 -6.53 -1.96 -4.18
CA ALA A 16 -6.51 -0.50 -4.18
C ALA A 16 -5.70 0.05 -5.37
N LEU A 17 -4.54 -0.55 -5.67
CA LEU A 17 -3.72 -0.18 -6.83
C LEU A 17 -4.48 -0.35 -8.15
N ARG A 18 -5.25 -1.43 -8.30
CA ARG A 18 -6.10 -1.63 -9.48
C ARG A 18 -7.25 -0.62 -9.51
N ARG A 19 -7.86 -0.32 -8.36
CA ARG A 19 -9.00 0.59 -8.24
C ARG A 19 -8.67 2.03 -8.65
N VAL A 20 -7.46 2.49 -8.32
CA VAL A 20 -6.95 3.81 -8.73
C VAL A 20 -6.32 3.81 -10.14
N GLY A 21 -6.28 2.67 -10.82
CA GLY A 21 -5.74 2.55 -12.18
C GLY A 21 -4.22 2.47 -12.29
N ALA A 22 -3.49 2.40 -11.17
CA ALA A 22 -2.03 2.34 -11.14
C ALA A 22 -1.47 0.92 -11.32
N GLY A 23 -2.19 -0.10 -10.83
CA GLY A 23 -1.75 -1.50 -10.87
C GLY A 23 -2.28 -2.28 -12.07
N ARG A 24 -1.39 -2.80 -12.92
CA ARG A 24 -1.73 -3.69 -14.05
C ARG A 24 -1.60 -5.18 -13.74
N GLY A 25 -0.91 -5.52 -12.66
CA GLY A 25 -0.69 -6.90 -12.25
C GLY A 25 0.40 -6.98 -11.20
N GLN A 26 0.37 -8.03 -10.39
CA GLN A 26 1.40 -8.31 -9.41
C GLN A 26 2.63 -8.92 -10.11
N ARG A 27 3.82 -8.58 -9.60
CA ARG A 27 5.11 -9.08 -10.09
C ARG A 27 5.90 -9.79 -9.00
N GLY A 28 5.55 -9.54 -7.73
CA GLY A 28 6.12 -10.22 -6.60
C GLY A 28 5.59 -9.66 -5.29
N SER A 29 5.61 -10.46 -4.24
CA SER A 29 5.26 -10.01 -2.89
C SER A 29 6.06 -10.77 -1.85
N SER A 30 6.36 -10.12 -0.74
CA SER A 30 6.86 -10.79 0.46
C SER A 30 6.30 -10.10 1.69
N ILE A 31 5.99 -10.88 2.71
CA ILE A 31 5.47 -10.38 3.99
C ILE A 31 6.44 -10.76 5.11
N ASP A 32 6.48 -9.92 6.14
CA ASP A 32 7.18 -10.16 7.38
C ASP A 32 6.32 -9.60 8.53
N GLU A 33 6.82 -9.62 9.76
CA GLU A 33 6.12 -9.15 10.95
C GLU A 33 5.68 -7.69 10.82
N ASP A 34 4.40 -7.50 10.48
CA ASP A 34 3.75 -6.21 10.27
C ASP A 34 4.36 -5.36 9.16
N SER A 35 5.07 -5.98 8.21
CA SER A 35 5.61 -5.30 7.03
C SER A 35 5.39 -6.13 5.77
N LEU A 36 5.36 -5.45 4.63
CA LEU A 36 5.26 -6.09 3.33
C LEU A 36 6.03 -5.34 2.26
N ARG A 37 6.48 -6.09 1.26
CA ARG A 37 6.99 -5.61 -0.02
C ARG A 37 6.05 -6.09 -1.11
N PHE A 38 5.64 -5.20 -2.00
CA PHE A 38 4.77 -5.52 -3.13
C PHE A 38 5.30 -4.92 -4.41
N ASP A 39 5.49 -5.75 -5.42
CA ASP A 39 5.95 -5.36 -6.75
C ASP A 39 4.80 -5.46 -7.72
N TYR A 40 4.56 -4.41 -8.51
CA TYR A 40 3.45 -4.35 -9.45
C TYR A 40 3.88 -3.76 -10.79
N ALA A 41 3.26 -4.23 -11.86
CA ALA A 41 3.40 -3.67 -13.20
C ALA A 41 2.57 -2.38 -13.34
N THR A 42 3.14 -1.40 -14.03
CA THR A 42 2.51 -0.10 -14.32
C THR A 42 2.93 0.38 -15.70
N ASP A 43 2.09 1.18 -16.37
CA ASP A 43 2.34 1.68 -17.73
C ASP A 43 3.26 2.93 -17.76
N ASP A 44 4.09 3.14 -16.73
CA ASP A 44 4.83 4.39 -16.49
C ASP A 44 3.94 5.65 -16.47
N CYS A 45 3.04 5.71 -15.47
CA CYS A 45 2.43 6.97 -15.02
C CYS A 45 2.94 7.29 -13.62
N ALA A 46 4.24 7.56 -13.49
CA ALA A 46 4.75 8.30 -12.34
C ALA A 46 4.38 9.77 -12.56
N GLY A 47 3.30 10.25 -11.93
CA GLY A 47 2.92 11.65 -12.15
C GLY A 47 1.68 12.18 -11.45
N GLU A 48 1.05 11.46 -10.53
CA GLU A 48 0.02 12.05 -9.67
C GLU A 48 0.46 11.86 -8.22
N ASP A 49 0.79 12.96 -7.54
CA ASP A 49 1.22 12.99 -6.13
C ASP A 49 0.19 12.29 -5.21
N ASP A 50 -1.06 12.16 -5.66
CA ASP A 50 -2.18 11.61 -4.93
C ASP A 50 -2.35 10.07 -5.07
N ILE A 51 -1.59 9.35 -5.92
CA ILE A 51 -1.80 7.89 -6.08
C ILE A 51 -1.54 7.15 -4.76
N VAL A 52 -0.44 7.45 -4.09
CA VAL A 52 -0.06 6.78 -2.83
C VAL A 52 -1.08 7.12 -1.74
N GLU A 53 -1.50 8.38 -1.65
CA GLU A 53 -2.50 8.83 -0.68
C GLU A 53 -3.87 8.17 -0.91
N ASN A 54 -4.34 8.15 -2.17
CA ASN A 54 -5.57 7.46 -2.55
C ASN A 54 -5.54 5.96 -2.25
N VAL A 55 -4.43 5.27 -2.55
CA VAL A 55 -4.26 3.85 -2.23
C VAL A 55 -4.32 3.63 -0.72
N VAL A 56 -3.57 4.40 0.06
CA VAL A 56 -3.57 4.30 1.53
C VAL A 56 -4.96 4.60 2.08
N SER A 57 -5.66 5.61 1.56
CA SER A 57 -7.02 5.98 1.95
C SER A 57 -8.02 4.85 1.69
N LEU A 58 -7.99 4.23 0.51
CA LEU A 58 -8.85 3.10 0.15
C LEU A 58 -8.62 1.90 1.08
N VAL A 59 -7.36 1.51 1.30
CA VAL A 59 -7.03 0.38 2.18
C VAL A 59 -7.53 0.64 3.61
N ARG A 60 -7.26 1.83 4.15
CA ARG A 60 -7.71 2.21 5.49
C ARG A 60 -9.22 2.30 5.63
N SER A 61 -9.92 2.74 4.57
CA SER A 61 -11.38 2.74 4.54
C SER A 61 -11.94 1.33 4.64
N VAL A 62 -11.35 0.34 3.97
CA VAL A 62 -11.79 -1.05 4.11
C VAL A 62 -11.46 -1.62 5.49
N ILE A 63 -10.35 -1.22 6.10
CA ILE A 63 -9.99 -1.57 7.49
C ILE A 63 -11.02 -1.01 8.47
N SER A 64 -11.41 0.26 8.34
CA SER A 64 -12.36 0.90 9.26
C SER A 64 -13.78 0.35 9.14
N GLN A 65 -14.14 -0.17 7.97
CA GLN A 65 -15.42 -0.84 7.74
C GLN A 65 -15.54 -2.23 8.39
N ALA A 66 -14.47 -2.77 8.99
CA ALA A 66 -14.47 -4.05 9.70
C ALA A 66 -15.12 -5.20 8.90
N LYS A 67 -14.71 -5.35 7.64
CA LYS A 67 -15.26 -6.35 6.72
C LYS A 67 -14.78 -7.77 7.08
N PRO A 68 -15.63 -8.80 6.95
CA PRO A 68 -15.20 -10.17 7.15
C PRO A 68 -14.19 -10.58 6.06
N VAL A 69 -13.35 -11.55 6.39
CA VAL A 69 -12.44 -12.19 5.47
C VAL A 69 -12.71 -13.68 5.50
N THR A 70 -13.11 -14.24 4.36
CA THR A 70 -13.44 -15.65 4.21
C THR A 70 -12.44 -16.33 3.29
N VAL A 71 -12.28 -17.64 3.48
CA VAL A 71 -11.50 -18.49 2.58
C VAL A 71 -12.31 -19.74 2.28
N GLU A 72 -12.50 -20.03 1.00
CA GLU A 72 -13.26 -21.19 0.54
C GLU A 72 -12.45 -22.00 -0.47
N GLU A 73 -12.61 -23.32 -0.42
CA GLU A 73 -12.06 -24.24 -1.42
C GLU A 73 -13.10 -24.49 -2.50
N ILE A 74 -12.79 -24.10 -3.73
CA ILE A 74 -13.69 -24.27 -4.88
C ILE A 74 -12.93 -24.80 -6.09
N PRO A 75 -13.62 -25.46 -7.05
CA PRO A 75 -13.03 -25.83 -8.32
C PRO A 75 -12.46 -24.63 -9.07
N LEU A 76 -11.29 -24.81 -9.68
CA LEU A 76 -10.61 -23.80 -10.48
C LEU A 76 -11.51 -23.22 -11.57
N GLN A 77 -12.32 -24.04 -12.23
CA GLN A 77 -13.27 -23.57 -13.25
C GLN A 77 -14.29 -22.59 -12.66
N LYS A 78 -14.81 -22.88 -11.46
CA LYS A 78 -15.74 -21.97 -10.76
C LYS A 78 -15.04 -20.70 -10.29
N ALA A 79 -13.80 -20.81 -9.80
CA ALA A 79 -13.02 -19.64 -9.43
C ALA A 79 -12.86 -18.70 -10.62
N ALA A 80 -12.49 -19.23 -11.80
CA ALA A 80 -12.29 -18.45 -13.02
C ALA A 80 -13.54 -17.69 -13.52
N GLU A 81 -14.73 -18.07 -13.07
CA GLU A 81 -15.99 -17.39 -13.38
C GLU A 81 -16.27 -16.19 -12.46
N ILE A 82 -15.53 -15.99 -11.37
CA ILE A 82 -15.72 -14.89 -10.42
C ILE A 82 -15.25 -13.56 -11.04
N PRO A 83 -16.13 -12.58 -11.28
CA PRO A 83 -15.77 -11.33 -11.97
C PRO A 83 -14.73 -10.49 -11.23
N GLN A 84 -14.77 -10.49 -9.90
CA GLN A 84 -13.92 -9.67 -9.02
C GLN A 84 -12.55 -10.29 -8.76
N LEU A 85 -12.28 -11.47 -9.29
CA LEU A 85 -11.07 -12.24 -9.04
C LEU A 85 -9.83 -11.57 -9.62
N GLN A 86 -8.87 -11.24 -8.77
CA GLN A 86 -7.65 -10.49 -9.11
C GLN A 86 -6.46 -11.40 -9.37
N SER A 87 -6.71 -12.69 -9.56
CA SER A 87 -5.67 -13.72 -9.69
C SER A 87 -5.04 -13.73 -11.07
N GLU A 88 -3.74 -14.01 -11.10
CA GLU A 88 -2.92 -14.08 -12.31
C GLU A 88 -3.17 -15.36 -13.14
N PHE A 89 -4.41 -15.85 -13.20
CA PHE A 89 -4.78 -17.02 -14.02
C PHE A 89 -4.33 -16.87 -15.48
N LYS A 90 -4.30 -15.63 -15.96
CA LYS A 90 -3.91 -15.28 -17.34
C LYS A 90 -2.40 -15.21 -17.57
N GLU A 91 -1.58 -15.23 -16.52
CA GLU A 91 -0.12 -15.11 -16.62
C GLU A 91 0.62 -16.47 -16.61
N GLY A 92 -0.11 -17.57 -16.88
CA GLY A 92 0.49 -18.90 -17.07
C GLY A 92 0.93 -19.60 -15.78
N LYS A 93 0.48 -19.13 -14.62
CA LYS A 93 0.67 -19.84 -13.34
C LYS A 93 -0.20 -21.08 -13.32
N GLU A 94 0.42 -22.24 -13.05
CA GLU A 94 -0.30 -23.49 -12.85
C GLU A 94 -1.05 -23.47 -11.53
N TYR A 95 -2.34 -23.83 -11.57
CA TYR A 95 -3.18 -23.98 -10.38
C TYR A 95 -3.73 -25.41 -10.30
N PRO A 96 -3.90 -25.96 -9.09
CA PRO A 96 -4.58 -27.23 -8.88
C PRO A 96 -6.06 -27.17 -9.27
N GLU A 97 -6.70 -28.34 -9.44
CA GLU A 97 -8.14 -28.42 -9.76
C GLU A 97 -9.04 -27.79 -8.70
N ILE A 98 -8.62 -27.83 -7.43
CA ILE A 98 -9.29 -27.16 -6.32
C ILE A 98 -8.36 -26.06 -5.80
N VAL A 99 -8.86 -24.83 -5.76
CA VAL A 99 -8.13 -23.66 -5.29
C VAL A 99 -8.78 -23.07 -4.04
N ARG A 100 -7.95 -22.47 -3.18
CA ARG A 100 -8.42 -21.64 -2.06
C ARG A 100 -8.62 -20.21 -2.55
N VAL A 101 -9.82 -19.67 -2.40
CA VAL A 101 -10.16 -18.29 -2.73
C VAL A 101 -10.33 -17.52 -1.42
N ALA A 102 -9.44 -16.55 -1.19
CA ALA A 102 -9.56 -15.59 -0.12
C ALA A 102 -10.40 -14.40 -0.60
N CYS A 103 -11.38 -14.01 0.19
CA CYS A 103 -12.30 -12.93 -0.11
C CYS A 103 -12.36 -11.96 1.06
N VAL A 104 -12.26 -10.66 0.77
CA VAL A 104 -12.48 -9.58 1.74
C VAL A 104 -13.81 -8.91 1.43
N GLY A 105 -14.75 -8.94 2.35
CA GLY A 105 -16.13 -8.46 2.16
C GLY A 105 -17.14 -9.61 2.17
N SER A 106 -18.42 -9.26 2.15
CA SER A 106 -19.52 -10.22 2.18
C SER A 106 -20.16 -10.34 0.81
N GLY A 107 -20.23 -11.56 0.26
CA GLY A 107 -20.78 -11.82 -1.08
C GLY A 107 -19.83 -11.41 -2.21
N MET A 108 -19.79 -12.19 -3.28
CA MET A 108 -18.87 -11.92 -4.40
C MET A 108 -19.12 -10.55 -5.04
N ASP A 109 -20.35 -10.05 -5.04
CA ASP A 109 -20.70 -8.76 -5.66
C ASP A 109 -20.23 -7.53 -4.88
N GLU A 110 -20.03 -7.65 -3.56
CA GLU A 110 -19.54 -6.56 -2.69
C GLU A 110 -18.13 -6.79 -2.17
N ALA A 111 -17.43 -7.80 -2.71
CA ALA A 111 -16.08 -8.13 -2.31
C ALA A 111 -15.07 -7.09 -2.82
N PHE A 112 -14.16 -6.69 -1.94
CA PHE A 112 -13.08 -5.75 -2.25
C PHE A 112 -11.93 -6.50 -2.91
N ALA A 113 -11.26 -7.39 -2.16
CA ALA A 113 -10.15 -8.18 -2.65
C ALA A 113 -10.55 -9.66 -2.74
N VAL A 114 -10.49 -10.23 -3.94
CA VAL A 114 -10.78 -11.65 -4.19
C VAL A 114 -9.59 -12.25 -4.93
N GLU A 115 -8.90 -13.18 -4.30
CA GLU A 115 -7.68 -13.78 -4.84
C GLU A 115 -7.56 -15.26 -4.50
N CYS A 116 -7.01 -16.04 -5.43
CA CYS A 116 -6.58 -17.39 -5.14
C CYS A 116 -5.30 -17.34 -4.30
N CYS A 117 -5.41 -17.72 -3.04
CA CYS A 117 -4.34 -17.63 -2.07
C CYS A 117 -4.36 -18.80 -1.11
N SER A 118 -3.21 -19.46 -0.96
CA SER A 118 -2.99 -20.54 0.00
C SER A 118 -2.47 -20.03 1.35
N GLY A 119 -2.43 -18.71 1.54
CA GLY A 119 -1.95 -18.05 2.75
C GLY A 119 -2.84 -18.19 3.97
N THR A 120 -2.42 -17.48 5.02
CA THR A 120 -3.21 -17.24 6.23
C THR A 120 -3.64 -15.78 6.26
N HIS A 121 -4.88 -15.55 6.68
CA HIS A 121 -5.51 -14.22 6.66
C HIS A 121 -6.15 -13.92 8.01
N VAL A 122 -6.25 -12.64 8.35
CA VAL A 122 -7.10 -12.25 9.49
C VAL A 122 -8.55 -12.59 9.17
N LEU A 123 -9.40 -12.77 10.18
CA LEU A 123 -10.82 -13.07 9.98
C LEU A 123 -11.66 -11.81 9.70
N ASN A 124 -11.11 -10.64 10.00
CA ASN A 124 -11.79 -9.36 9.83
C ASN A 124 -10.76 -8.25 9.54
N THR A 125 -11.07 -7.34 8.62
CA THR A 125 -10.15 -6.28 8.19
C THR A 125 -9.75 -5.33 9.32
N SER A 126 -10.60 -5.15 10.33
CA SER A 126 -10.26 -4.37 11.54
C SER A 126 -9.03 -4.90 12.26
N SER A 127 -8.76 -6.21 12.17
CA SER A 127 -7.58 -6.84 12.78
C SER A 127 -6.28 -6.40 12.10
N VAL A 128 -6.30 -5.87 10.88
CA VAL A 128 -5.12 -5.23 10.26
C VAL A 128 -4.69 -3.99 11.05
N THR A 129 -5.63 -3.37 11.78
CA THR A 129 -5.47 -2.24 12.70
C THR A 129 -5.11 -0.92 12.00
N ASP A 130 -4.01 -0.87 11.26
CA ASP A 130 -3.58 0.32 10.53
C ASP A 130 -2.75 -0.09 9.30
N PHE A 131 -2.62 0.83 8.35
CA PHE A 131 -1.84 0.63 7.13
C PHE A 131 -1.20 1.94 6.68
N THR A 132 0.06 1.86 6.24
CA THR A 132 0.77 2.98 5.61
C THR A 132 1.81 2.49 4.62
N ILE A 133 2.00 3.23 3.54
CA ILE A 133 3.12 3.04 2.60
C ILE A 133 4.31 3.84 3.12
N LEU A 134 5.50 3.23 3.11
CA LEU A 134 6.77 3.87 3.46
C LEU A 134 7.50 4.42 2.24
N SER A 135 7.41 3.71 1.11
CA SER A 135 8.03 4.13 -0.13
C SER A 135 7.36 3.43 -1.30
N ASP A 136 7.25 4.13 -2.42
CA ASP A 136 6.93 3.59 -3.73
C ASP A 136 7.99 4.03 -4.74
N ARG A 137 8.69 3.09 -5.38
CA ARG A 137 9.82 3.39 -6.25
C ARG A 137 9.88 2.44 -7.46
N SER A 138 10.47 2.92 -8.55
CA SER A 138 10.79 2.06 -9.69
C SER A 138 11.78 0.97 -9.26
N SER A 139 11.50 -0.29 -9.59
CA SER A 139 12.39 -1.43 -9.36
C SER A 139 12.98 -1.98 -10.66
N ALA A 140 12.28 -1.80 -11.77
CA ALA A 140 12.70 -2.15 -13.13
C ALA A 140 11.82 -1.37 -14.12
N LYS A 141 12.15 -1.41 -15.42
CA LYS A 141 11.31 -0.80 -16.46
C LYS A 141 9.87 -1.35 -16.39
N GLY A 142 8.88 -0.47 -16.20
CA GLY A 142 7.46 -0.83 -16.08
C GLY A 142 7.08 -1.56 -14.79
N VAL A 143 7.95 -1.59 -13.77
CA VAL A 143 7.68 -2.26 -12.48
C VAL A 143 8.02 -1.33 -11.32
N ARG A 144 7.05 -1.15 -10.42
CA ARG A 144 7.22 -0.39 -9.18
C ARG A 144 7.15 -1.31 -7.96
N ARG A 145 7.78 -0.86 -6.87
CA ARG A 145 7.92 -1.58 -5.61
C ARG A 145 7.48 -0.69 -4.47
N ILE A 146 6.49 -1.18 -3.73
CA ILE A 146 5.99 -0.60 -2.50
C ILE A 146 6.59 -1.34 -1.31
N PHE A 147 6.99 -0.57 -0.30
CA PHE A 147 7.20 -1.04 1.06
C PHE A 147 6.11 -0.44 1.94
N ALA A 148 5.44 -1.27 2.73
CA ALA A 148 4.35 -0.84 3.60
C ALA A 148 4.41 -1.51 4.96
N LEU A 149 3.76 -0.89 5.94
CA LEU A 149 3.59 -1.41 7.29
C LEU A 149 2.11 -1.65 7.57
N THR A 150 1.86 -2.55 8.52
CA THR A 150 0.54 -2.79 9.11
C THR A 150 0.60 -2.68 10.63
N GLY A 151 -0.55 -2.85 11.30
CA GLY A 151 -0.58 -3.02 12.75
C GLY A 151 -0.08 -1.81 13.54
N GLU A 152 0.63 -2.08 14.62
CA GLU A 152 1.23 -1.05 15.47
C GLU A 152 2.34 -0.27 14.75
N LYS A 153 3.17 -0.98 13.97
CA LYS A 153 4.29 -0.37 13.24
C LYS A 153 3.81 0.73 12.28
N ALA A 154 2.69 0.50 11.59
CA ALA A 154 2.07 1.52 10.74
C ALA A 154 1.61 2.75 11.53
N ARG A 155 0.97 2.56 12.69
CA ARG A 155 0.46 3.66 13.51
C ARG A 155 1.60 4.51 14.07
N GLN A 156 2.64 3.87 14.58
CA GLN A 156 3.84 4.52 15.11
C GLN A 156 4.56 5.31 14.00
N SER A 157 4.77 4.71 12.83
CA SER A 157 5.39 5.37 11.68
C SER A 157 4.66 6.65 11.28
N ARG A 158 3.32 6.61 11.16
CA ARG A 158 2.53 7.80 10.85
C ARG A 158 2.55 8.85 11.96
N SER A 159 2.53 8.43 13.22
CA SER A 159 2.60 9.35 14.36
C SER A 159 3.92 10.10 14.37
N TYR A 160 5.02 9.36 14.19
CA TYR A 160 6.36 9.92 14.10
C TYR A 160 6.49 10.87 12.90
N GLY A 161 5.96 10.50 11.73
CA GLY A 161 5.94 11.38 10.56
C GLY A 161 5.23 12.71 10.82
N ARG A 162 4.07 12.69 11.48
CA ARG A 162 3.35 13.94 11.86
C ARG A 162 4.14 14.78 12.85
N GLU A 163 4.79 14.15 13.82
CA GLU A 163 5.61 14.87 14.81
C GLU A 163 6.80 15.58 14.14
N VAL A 164 7.49 14.91 13.22
CA VAL A 164 8.58 15.50 12.44
C VAL A 164 8.09 16.67 11.61
N VAL A 165 6.97 16.53 10.89
CA VAL A 165 6.39 17.63 10.10
C VAL A 165 6.02 18.81 10.99
N SER A 166 5.32 18.58 12.10
CA SER A 166 4.91 19.63 13.03
C SER A 166 6.11 20.36 13.63
N ARG A 167 7.20 19.63 13.94
CA ARG A 167 8.45 20.24 14.42
C ARG A 167 9.07 21.14 13.35
N LEU A 168 9.18 20.67 12.11
CA LEU A 168 9.73 21.46 11.01
C LEU A 168 8.91 22.72 10.75
N GLU A 169 7.58 22.62 10.76
CA GLU A 169 6.68 23.78 10.62
C GLU A 169 6.90 24.81 11.75
N SER A 170 7.11 24.34 12.99
CA SER A 170 7.37 25.23 14.13
C SER A 170 8.72 25.94 14.05
N GLU A 171 9.75 25.26 13.53
CA GLU A 171 11.09 25.82 13.32
C GLU A 171 11.09 26.81 12.14
N CYS A 172 10.34 26.53 11.06
CA CYS A 172 10.17 27.47 9.95
C CYS A 172 9.33 28.71 10.33
N SER A 173 8.38 28.58 11.26
CA SER A 173 7.53 29.69 11.72
C SER A 173 8.25 30.61 12.71
N ASN A 174 9.34 30.14 13.34
CA ASN A 174 10.23 30.92 14.18
C ASN A 174 11.65 30.86 13.60
N PRO A 175 11.97 31.65 12.55
CA PRO A 175 13.33 31.76 12.07
C PRO A 175 14.16 32.46 13.14
N THR A 176 14.61 31.73 14.17
CA THR A 176 15.81 32.16 14.90
C THR A 176 16.88 32.29 13.85
N GLU A 177 17.44 33.50 13.72
CA GLU A 177 18.51 33.83 12.79
C GLU A 177 19.47 32.65 12.72
N VAL A 178 19.46 31.97 11.58
CA VAL A 178 20.48 30.97 11.29
C VAL A 178 21.78 31.75 11.35
N PRO A 179 22.73 31.43 12.25
CA PRO A 179 23.96 32.17 12.32
C PRO A 179 24.61 32.08 10.95
N SER A 180 24.70 33.21 10.25
CA SER A 180 25.14 33.34 8.86
C SER A 180 26.60 32.92 8.65
N ASN A 181 27.27 32.39 9.67
CA ASN A 181 28.67 32.04 9.69
C ASN A 181 28.93 30.53 9.49
N ASP A 182 27.93 29.66 9.61
CA ASP A 182 28.12 28.20 9.54
C ASP A 182 27.52 27.54 8.28
N ILE A 183 26.91 28.31 7.39
CA ILE A 183 26.35 27.80 6.14
C ILE A 183 27.11 28.39 4.96
N PRO A 184 27.81 27.57 4.14
CA PRO A 184 28.44 28.04 2.92
C PRO A 184 27.40 28.76 2.05
N GLY A 185 27.75 29.94 1.52
CA GLY A 185 26.79 30.82 0.81
C GLY A 185 26.02 30.16 -0.35
N GLU A 186 26.56 29.07 -0.91
CA GLU A 186 25.89 28.26 -1.92
C GLU A 186 24.62 27.55 -1.41
N VAL A 187 24.62 27.10 -0.14
CA VAL A 187 23.47 26.40 0.48
C VAL A 187 22.36 27.41 0.81
N THR A 188 22.73 28.62 1.23
CA THR A 188 21.78 29.72 1.49
C THR A 188 21.05 30.13 0.21
N GLN A 189 21.77 30.21 -0.92
CA GLN A 189 21.18 30.51 -2.22
C GLN A 189 20.19 29.43 -2.67
N TRP A 190 20.48 28.16 -2.35
CA TRP A 190 19.60 27.03 -2.66
C TRP A 190 18.30 27.08 -1.85
N ILE A 191 18.37 27.35 -0.54
CA ILE A 191 17.20 27.48 0.33
C ILE A 191 16.32 28.66 -0.08
N ILE A 192 16.91 29.81 -0.39
CA ILE A 192 16.16 31.00 -0.87
C ILE A 192 15.46 30.69 -2.19
N THR A 193 16.15 30.05 -3.13
CA THR A 193 15.56 29.66 -4.43
C THR A 193 14.43 28.66 -4.23
N PHE A 194 14.60 27.67 -3.36
CA PHE A 194 13.60 26.65 -3.06
C PHE A 194 12.33 27.24 -2.40
N LEU A 195 12.48 28.17 -1.45
CA LEU A 195 11.35 28.83 -0.80
C LEU A 195 10.61 29.81 -1.72
N SER A 196 11.28 30.41 -2.71
CA SER A 196 10.65 31.31 -3.70
C SER A 196 9.69 30.62 -4.68
N PHE A 197 9.66 29.28 -4.72
CA PHE A 197 8.68 28.52 -5.50
C PHE A 197 7.36 28.27 -4.75
N PHE A 198 7.29 28.59 -3.45
CA PHE A 198 6.13 28.32 -2.59
C PHE A 198 5.41 29.60 -2.10
N ILE A 199 5.78 30.78 -2.62
CA ILE A 199 5.12 32.08 -2.38
C ILE A 199 4.70 32.67 -3.73
#